data_AF-A0A0C9VLF0-F1
#
_entry.id   AF-A0A0C9VLF0-F1
#
_cell.length_a   1.000
_cell.length_b   1.000
_cell.length_c   1.000
_cell.angle_alpha   90.00
_cell.angle_beta   90.00
_cell.angle_gamma   90.00
#
_symmetry.space_group_name_H-M   'P 1'
#
loop_
_entity.id
_entity.type
_entity.pdbx_description
1 polymer ?
#
loop_
_entity_poly.entity_id
_entity_poly.type
_entity_poly.pdbx_seq_one_letter_code
_entity_poly.pdbx_strand_id
1 'polypeptide(L)'
;MTVLPHVSTIRDMLSPFFPAGGFMYIEIPFNFGSKRGIRKYQKDAECLLLSLKGEEFVHVVVAITNHIDNHSGDLFLSADTRGEVFAASVDEFLDTLWSPLETILAGAVLYLFTCGSVVRQTESHQGLLQSLSRYGLFFAVAFDAVRLQPNLTSMFLVSLTKSFIIEGFSFREAIVHSLSLSGQLGGHSNVLIIGLARDGHRIKVNVTKYSWAQLDTRPWGQDLPLQCPQCGTPLPWARAKQGESYVFEYRFLSCGWDAKKRTRMRPPFRFTISRPNNIKMLPLGKKTGAGWLKILVGTHHFTFMEGTAVLEEDVEMDG
;
A
#
# COMPACT_ATOMS: atom_id res chain seq x y z
N MET A 1 -4.73 17.73 -16.74
CA MET A 1 -4.21 16.73 -15.79
C MET A 1 -2.72 16.65 -16.02
N THR A 2 -1.94 17.07 -15.02
CA THR A 2 -0.49 16.91 -15.01
C THR A 2 -0.18 15.43 -14.84
N VAL A 3 0.66 14.87 -15.70
CA VAL A 3 1.22 13.51 -15.51
C VAL A 3 1.83 13.49 -14.12
N LEU A 4 1.39 12.55 -13.29
CA LEU A 4 1.99 12.41 -11.97
C LEU A 4 3.40 11.84 -12.16
N PRO A 5 4.46 12.57 -11.76
CA PRO A 5 5.86 12.24 -12.11
C PRO A 5 6.32 10.86 -11.59
N HIS A 6 5.52 10.25 -10.72
CA HIS A 6 5.78 8.99 -10.04
C HIS A 6 5.68 7.78 -10.99
N VAL A 7 4.62 7.70 -11.80
CA VAL A 7 4.43 6.57 -12.74
C VAL A 7 5.37 6.70 -13.93
N SER A 8 5.61 7.92 -14.41
CA SER A 8 6.57 8.18 -15.48
C SER A 8 7.99 7.78 -15.08
N THR A 9 8.36 7.85 -13.79
CA THR A 9 9.68 7.38 -13.33
C THR A 9 9.89 5.89 -13.57
N ILE A 10 8.85 5.05 -13.44
CA ILE A 10 8.93 3.61 -13.74
C ILE A 10 9.16 3.40 -15.23
N ARG A 11 8.40 4.11 -16.08
CA ARG A 11 8.57 4.10 -17.54
C ARG A 11 9.99 4.51 -17.94
N ASP A 12 10.46 5.63 -17.41
CA ASP A 12 11.76 6.21 -17.75
C ASP A 12 12.91 5.29 -17.32
N MET A 13 12.74 4.57 -16.21
CA MET A 13 13.70 3.54 -15.78
C MET A 13 13.68 2.30 -16.68
N LEU A 14 12.50 1.85 -17.13
CA LEU A 14 12.38 0.64 -17.97
C LEU A 14 12.81 0.87 -19.42
N SER A 15 12.51 2.04 -19.99
CA SER A 15 12.69 2.30 -21.42
C SER A 15 14.08 1.95 -21.97
N PRO A 16 15.21 2.25 -21.28
CA PRO A 16 16.55 1.89 -21.74
C PRO A 16 16.82 0.38 -21.87
N PHE A 17 16.05 -0.48 -21.18
CA PHE A 17 16.19 -1.94 -21.26
C PHE A 17 15.52 -2.55 -22.49
N PHE A 18 14.71 -1.77 -23.21
CA PHE A 18 13.94 -2.22 -24.37
C PHE A 18 14.23 -1.38 -25.62
N PRO A 19 15.50 -1.23 -26.04
CA PRO A 19 15.88 -0.34 -27.13
C PRO A 19 15.34 -0.78 -28.50
N ALA A 20 14.94 -2.04 -28.65
CA ALA A 20 14.41 -2.62 -29.87
C ALA A 20 12.89 -2.87 -29.81
N GLY A 21 12.19 -2.29 -28.82
CA GLY A 21 10.79 -2.58 -28.54
C GLY A 21 10.61 -3.66 -27.45
N GLY A 22 9.37 -4.14 -27.29
CA GLY A 22 9.00 -5.09 -26.22
C GLY A 22 8.55 -4.43 -24.90
N PHE A 23 8.48 -3.10 -24.87
CA PHE A 23 7.90 -2.34 -23.76
C PHE A 23 6.87 -1.35 -24.30
N MET A 24 5.70 -1.34 -23.68
CA MET A 24 4.62 -0.42 -23.99
C MET A 24 4.18 0.31 -22.72
N TYR A 25 4.11 1.64 -22.80
CA TYR A 25 3.56 2.48 -21.75
C TYR A 25 2.31 3.18 -22.28
N ILE A 26 1.20 3.00 -21.57
CA ILE A 26 -0.08 3.61 -21.91
C ILE A 26 -0.61 4.33 -20.68
N GLU A 27 -1.09 5.55 -20.88
CA GLU A 27 -1.75 6.35 -19.87
C GLU A 27 -3.17 6.67 -20.34
N ILE A 28 -4.16 6.24 -19.56
CA ILE A 28 -5.57 6.50 -19.85
C ILE A 28 -6.13 7.37 -18.72
N PRO A 29 -6.37 8.67 -18.96
CA PRO A 29 -7.03 9.50 -17.97
C PRO A 29 -8.50 9.08 -17.85
N PHE A 30 -9.03 9.12 -16.62
CA PHE A 30 -10.44 8.85 -16.35
C PHE A 30 -11.11 10.05 -15.66
N ASN A 31 -12.43 10.14 -15.83
CA ASN A 31 -13.30 11.04 -15.09
C ASN A 31 -14.65 10.34 -14.97
N PHE A 32 -15.00 9.89 -13.77
CA PHE A 32 -16.21 9.10 -13.54
C PHE A 32 -17.34 9.89 -12.90
N GLY A 33 -17.15 11.17 -12.58
CA GLY A 33 -18.22 11.99 -12.01
C GLY A 33 -19.30 12.43 -13.01
N SER A 34 -19.26 11.93 -14.24
CA SER A 34 -20.36 12.10 -15.20
C SER A 34 -20.49 10.92 -16.15
N LYS A 35 -21.72 10.65 -16.60
CA LYS A 35 -22.00 9.62 -17.64
C LYS A 35 -21.20 9.85 -18.92
N ARG A 36 -20.94 11.11 -19.28
CA ARG A 36 -20.13 11.46 -20.46
C ARG A 36 -18.66 11.07 -20.25
N GLY A 37 -18.12 11.32 -19.06
CA GLY A 37 -16.76 10.94 -18.70
C GLY A 37 -16.56 9.42 -18.70
N ILE A 38 -17.51 8.68 -18.11
CA ILE A 38 -17.51 7.20 -18.14
C ILE A 38 -17.53 6.68 -19.59
N ARG A 39 -18.46 7.15 -20.43
CA ARG A 39 -18.54 6.72 -21.84
C ARG A 39 -17.28 7.06 -22.63
N LYS A 40 -16.66 8.21 -22.35
CA LYS A 40 -15.39 8.58 -22.98
C LYS A 40 -14.29 7.60 -22.58
N TYR A 41 -14.14 7.32 -21.28
CA TYR A 41 -13.16 6.36 -20.79
C TYR A 41 -13.37 4.97 -21.40
N GLN A 42 -14.60 4.46 -21.40
CA GLN A 42 -14.94 3.16 -21.99
C GLN A 42 -14.53 3.09 -23.46
N LYS A 43 -14.85 4.12 -24.24
CA LYS A 43 -14.45 4.21 -25.65
C LYS A 43 -12.92 4.23 -25.81
N ASP A 44 -12.21 5.02 -24.99
CA ASP A 44 -10.75 5.11 -25.05
C ASP A 44 -10.10 3.76 -24.69
N ALA A 45 -10.63 3.04 -23.68
CA ALA A 45 -10.20 1.71 -23.27
C ALA A 45 -10.49 0.62 -24.32
N GLU A 46 -11.67 0.66 -24.97
CA GLU A 46 -12.01 -0.23 -26.07
C GLU A 46 -11.08 -0.01 -27.28
N CYS A 47 -10.82 1.25 -27.64
CA CYS A 47 -9.86 1.60 -28.69
C CYS A 47 -8.46 1.07 -28.37
N LEU A 48 -8.05 1.12 -27.10
CA LEU A 48 -6.80 0.54 -26.66
C LEU A 48 -6.79 -0.98 -26.84
N LEU A 49 -7.80 -1.70 -26.35
CA LEU A 49 -7.85 -3.16 -26.54
C LEU A 49 -7.78 -3.57 -28.01
N LEU A 50 -8.43 -2.80 -28.89
CA LEU A 50 -8.34 -3.02 -30.33
C LEU A 50 -6.91 -2.82 -30.87
N SER A 51 -6.16 -1.83 -30.36
CA SER A 51 -4.77 -1.62 -30.75
C SER A 51 -3.80 -2.64 -30.15
N LEU A 52 -4.18 -3.28 -29.05
CA LEU A 52 -3.41 -4.36 -28.41
C LEU A 52 -3.75 -5.75 -28.97
N LYS A 53 -4.69 -5.83 -29.91
CA LYS A 53 -5.16 -7.11 -30.44
C LYS A 53 -4.02 -7.85 -31.16
N GLY A 54 -3.71 -9.05 -30.67
CA GLY A 54 -2.64 -9.89 -31.22
C GLY A 54 -1.29 -9.71 -30.54
N GLU A 55 -1.17 -8.77 -29.60
CA GLU A 55 -0.02 -8.67 -28.72
C GLU A 55 -0.12 -9.67 -27.55
N GLU A 56 1.00 -10.29 -27.20
CA GLU A 56 1.10 -11.16 -26.03
C GLU A 56 2.02 -10.50 -24.99
N PHE A 57 1.48 -10.20 -23.81
CA PHE A 57 2.24 -9.59 -22.72
C PHE A 57 2.67 -10.63 -21.69
N VAL A 58 3.97 -10.75 -21.48
CA VAL A 58 4.52 -11.58 -20.39
C VAL A 58 4.25 -10.94 -19.03
N HIS A 59 4.33 -9.61 -18.97
CA HIS A 59 4.10 -8.84 -17.76
C HIS A 59 3.19 -7.65 -18.04
N VAL A 60 2.12 -7.55 -17.27
CA VAL A 60 1.23 -6.39 -17.25
C VAL A 60 1.31 -5.75 -15.86
N VAL A 61 1.65 -4.47 -15.82
CA VAL A 61 1.66 -3.66 -14.60
C VAL A 61 0.63 -2.55 -14.76
N VAL A 62 -0.33 -2.50 -13.84
CA VAL A 62 -1.36 -1.47 -13.79
C VAL A 62 -1.03 -0.53 -12.65
N ALA A 63 -0.90 0.76 -12.94
CA ALA A 63 -0.72 1.78 -11.91
C ALA A 63 -1.97 2.66 -11.84
N ILE A 64 -2.63 2.68 -10.68
CA ILE A 64 -3.77 3.58 -10.43
C ILE A 64 -3.29 4.68 -9.52
N THR A 65 -3.48 5.93 -9.93
CA THR A 65 -3.27 7.06 -9.03
C THR A 65 -4.58 7.80 -8.84
N ASN A 66 -5.02 7.89 -7.59
CA ASN A 66 -6.25 8.57 -7.24
C ASN A 66 -6.20 9.09 -5.80
N HIS A 67 -7.07 10.05 -5.52
CA HIS A 67 -7.38 10.46 -4.16
C HIS A 67 -8.49 9.60 -3.57
N ILE A 68 -8.56 9.61 -2.25
CA ILE A 68 -9.51 8.82 -1.46
C ILE A 68 -10.10 9.72 -0.38
N ASP A 69 -11.36 9.50 -0.07
CA ASP A 69 -11.96 10.02 1.14
C ASP A 69 -11.28 9.39 2.38
N ASN A 70 -10.75 10.22 3.27
CA ASN A 70 -10.00 9.70 4.42
C ASN A 70 -10.91 9.03 5.47
N HIS A 71 -12.21 9.27 5.42
CA HIS A 71 -13.19 8.72 6.35
C HIS A 71 -13.74 7.39 5.85
N SER A 72 -14.35 7.36 4.65
CA SER A 72 -14.95 6.13 4.11
C SER A 72 -13.94 5.20 3.46
N GLY A 73 -12.86 5.74 2.88
CA GLY A 73 -11.92 4.96 2.07
C GLY A 73 -12.32 4.84 0.59
N ASP A 74 -13.35 5.58 0.18
CA ASP A 74 -13.89 5.61 -1.17
C ASP A 74 -13.03 6.40 -2.17
N LEU A 75 -12.99 5.94 -3.42
CA LEU A 75 -12.16 6.51 -4.48
C LEU A 75 -12.87 7.68 -5.16
N PHE A 76 -12.13 8.77 -5.41
CA PHE A 76 -12.69 9.96 -6.04
C PHE A 76 -13.02 9.72 -7.52
N LEU A 77 -14.24 10.08 -7.92
CA LEU A 77 -14.74 9.98 -9.29
C LEU A 77 -14.41 11.23 -10.12
N SER A 78 -14.68 12.40 -9.54
CA SER A 78 -14.30 13.72 -10.05
C SER A 78 -14.60 14.80 -9.00
N ALA A 79 -14.23 16.04 -9.31
CA ALA A 79 -14.79 17.23 -8.66
C ALA A 79 -15.85 17.89 -9.57
N ASP A 80 -16.85 18.55 -8.99
CA ASP A 80 -17.82 19.37 -9.71
C ASP A 80 -17.25 20.77 -10.05
N THR A 81 -18.06 21.65 -10.64
CA THR A 81 -17.63 23.02 -10.98
C THR A 81 -17.39 23.92 -9.77
N ARG A 82 -17.85 23.52 -8.59
CA ARG A 82 -17.65 24.19 -7.30
C ARG A 82 -16.48 23.59 -6.50
N GLY A 83 -15.90 22.50 -6.98
CA GLY A 83 -14.83 21.77 -6.31
C GLY A 83 -15.32 20.71 -5.33
N GLU A 84 -16.63 20.45 -5.26
CA GLU A 84 -17.19 19.35 -4.47
C GLU A 84 -16.77 18.02 -5.09
N VAL A 85 -16.26 17.13 -4.25
CA VAL A 85 -15.72 15.85 -4.69
C VAL A 85 -16.77 14.76 -4.55
N PHE A 86 -16.95 13.97 -5.60
CA PHE A 86 -17.72 12.74 -5.55
C PHE A 86 -16.80 11.56 -5.39
N ALA A 87 -17.17 10.62 -4.52
CA ALA A 87 -16.47 9.36 -4.33
C ALA A 87 -17.44 8.19 -4.52
N ALA A 88 -16.90 7.02 -4.85
CA ALA A 88 -17.64 5.76 -4.90
C ALA A 88 -16.87 4.68 -4.14
N SER A 89 -17.59 3.64 -3.76
CA SER A 89 -16.97 2.47 -3.15
C SER A 89 -15.87 1.92 -4.06
N VAL A 90 -14.87 1.29 -3.43
CA VAL A 90 -13.67 0.82 -4.12
C VAL A 90 -14.03 -0.16 -5.24
N ASP A 91 -14.99 -1.05 -4.99
CA ASP A 91 -15.45 -2.05 -5.94
C ASP A 91 -16.21 -1.44 -7.11
N GLU A 92 -17.11 -0.47 -6.89
CA GLU A 92 -17.82 0.24 -7.97
C GLU A 92 -16.85 1.01 -8.86
N PHE A 93 -15.89 1.71 -8.25
CA PHE A 93 -14.87 2.46 -8.97
C PHE A 93 -14.01 1.53 -9.83
N LEU A 94 -13.51 0.43 -9.25
CA LEU A 94 -12.64 -0.50 -9.95
C LEU A 94 -13.40 -1.29 -11.01
N ASP A 95 -14.67 -1.63 -10.78
CA ASP A 95 -15.53 -2.26 -11.79
C ASP A 95 -15.70 -1.38 -13.02
N THR A 96 -15.95 -0.09 -12.80
CA THR A 96 -16.06 0.90 -13.88
C THR A 96 -14.73 1.06 -14.64
N LEU A 97 -13.61 1.07 -13.91
CA LEU A 97 -12.27 1.22 -14.48
C LEU A 97 -11.84 -0.02 -15.28
N TRP A 98 -12.08 -1.22 -14.75
CA TRP A 98 -11.46 -2.45 -15.23
C TRP A 98 -12.34 -3.29 -16.14
N SER A 99 -13.67 -3.17 -16.07
CA SER A 99 -14.57 -3.92 -16.98
C SER A 99 -14.19 -3.77 -18.46
N PRO A 100 -13.85 -2.58 -18.98
CA PRO A 100 -13.43 -2.44 -20.38
C PRO A 100 -12.06 -3.03 -20.71
N LEU A 101 -11.28 -3.45 -19.72
CA LEU A 101 -9.89 -3.93 -19.84
C LEU A 101 -9.72 -5.37 -19.32
N GLU A 102 -10.81 -6.06 -18.99
CA GLU A 102 -10.78 -7.36 -18.28
C GLU A 102 -9.83 -8.38 -18.92
N THR A 103 -9.78 -8.42 -20.26
CA THR A 103 -9.00 -9.40 -21.02
C THR A 103 -7.48 -9.29 -20.84
N ILE A 104 -6.97 -8.14 -20.38
CA ILE A 104 -5.53 -7.91 -20.17
C ILE A 104 -5.14 -7.84 -18.69
N LEU A 105 -6.10 -7.92 -17.77
CA LEU A 105 -5.87 -7.76 -16.32
C LEU A 105 -5.55 -9.08 -15.61
N ALA A 106 -5.97 -10.21 -16.18
CA ALA A 106 -5.67 -11.52 -15.61
C ALA A 106 -4.15 -11.72 -15.50
N GLY A 107 -3.66 -11.97 -14.29
CA GLY A 107 -2.23 -12.13 -14.00
C GLY A 107 -1.46 -10.81 -13.84
N ALA A 108 -2.10 -9.64 -13.98
CA ALA A 108 -1.44 -8.35 -13.85
C ALA A 108 -1.02 -8.04 -12.40
N VAL A 109 -0.05 -7.14 -12.26
CA VAL A 109 0.36 -6.56 -10.98
C VAL A 109 -0.22 -5.16 -10.84
N LEU A 110 -0.93 -4.87 -9.75
CA LEU A 110 -1.42 -3.54 -9.42
C LEU A 110 -0.46 -2.78 -8.52
N TYR A 111 -0.15 -1.54 -8.89
CA TYR A 111 0.40 -0.52 -8.01
C TYR A 111 -0.67 0.53 -7.70
N LEU A 112 -1.11 0.58 -6.44
CA LEU A 112 -2.16 1.47 -5.99
C LEU A 112 -1.55 2.71 -5.30
N PHE A 113 -1.44 3.81 -6.05
CA PHE A 113 -0.95 5.11 -5.57
C PHE A 113 -2.09 5.92 -4.97
N THR A 114 -2.57 5.49 -3.81
CA THR A 114 -3.67 6.14 -3.12
C THR A 114 -3.38 6.25 -1.61
N CYS A 115 -4.11 7.12 -0.91
CA CYS A 115 -3.98 7.22 0.54
C CYS A 115 -4.37 5.92 1.26
N GLY A 116 -3.81 5.70 2.44
CA GLY A 116 -3.98 4.44 3.15
C GLY A 116 -5.38 4.17 3.70
N SER A 117 -6.37 5.06 3.54
CA SER A 117 -7.75 4.77 3.94
C SER A 117 -8.32 3.56 3.19
N VAL A 118 -7.95 3.32 1.93
CA VAL A 118 -8.44 2.17 1.14
C VAL A 118 -8.10 0.81 1.79
N VAL A 119 -6.96 0.70 2.47
CA VAL A 119 -6.52 -0.55 3.12
C VAL A 119 -6.75 -0.56 4.63
N ARG A 120 -7.17 0.57 5.21
CA ARG A 120 -7.42 0.70 6.65
C ARG A 120 -8.90 0.67 7.00
N GLN A 121 -9.77 1.07 6.07
CA GLN A 121 -11.21 0.94 6.23
C GLN A 121 -11.65 -0.44 5.76
N THR A 122 -12.41 -1.13 6.62
CA THR A 122 -12.80 -2.54 6.40
C THR A 122 -13.55 -2.73 5.08
N GLU A 123 -14.57 -1.91 4.83
CA GLU A 123 -15.41 -2.00 3.62
C GLU A 123 -14.60 -1.73 2.36
N SER A 124 -13.79 -0.66 2.35
CA SER A 124 -12.90 -0.33 1.23
C SER A 124 -11.87 -1.42 0.96
N HIS A 125 -11.28 -1.98 2.02
CA HIS A 125 -10.29 -3.05 1.89
C HIS A 125 -10.94 -4.32 1.33
N GLN A 126 -12.13 -4.68 1.82
CA GLN A 126 -12.88 -5.81 1.30
C GLN A 126 -13.27 -5.61 -0.18
N GLY A 127 -13.75 -4.43 -0.56
CA GLY A 127 -14.02 -4.07 -1.96
C GLY A 127 -12.79 -4.22 -2.84
N LEU A 128 -11.61 -3.78 -2.36
CA LEU A 128 -10.34 -3.99 -3.06
C LEU A 128 -10.05 -5.49 -3.25
N LEU A 129 -10.16 -6.32 -2.21
CA LEU A 129 -9.88 -7.75 -2.31
C LEU A 129 -10.85 -8.46 -3.27
N GLN A 130 -12.12 -8.07 -3.26
CA GLN A 130 -13.15 -8.58 -4.17
C GLN A 130 -12.84 -8.22 -5.63
N SER A 131 -12.52 -6.95 -5.93
CA SER A 131 -12.17 -6.54 -7.29
C SER A 131 -10.90 -7.23 -7.78
N LEU A 132 -9.86 -7.33 -6.95
CA LEU A 132 -8.63 -8.05 -7.32
C LEU A 132 -8.90 -9.52 -7.69
N SER A 133 -9.75 -10.18 -6.90
CA SER A 133 -10.15 -11.56 -7.13
C SER A 133 -10.97 -11.71 -8.42
N ARG A 134 -11.91 -10.78 -8.64
CA ARG A 134 -12.78 -10.77 -9.82
C ARG A 134 -12.00 -10.64 -11.12
N TYR A 135 -11.11 -9.66 -11.20
CA TYR A 135 -10.31 -9.41 -12.40
C TYR A 135 -9.05 -10.29 -12.50
N GLY A 136 -8.83 -11.17 -11.51
CA GLY A 136 -7.78 -12.18 -11.56
C GLY A 136 -6.36 -11.60 -11.51
N LEU A 137 -6.15 -10.50 -10.80
CA LEU A 137 -4.83 -9.93 -10.64
C LEU A 137 -3.93 -10.89 -9.85
N PHE A 138 -2.63 -10.86 -10.12
CA PHE A 138 -1.65 -11.73 -9.47
C PHE A 138 -1.19 -11.15 -8.12
N PHE A 139 -0.86 -9.87 -8.11
CA PHE A 139 -0.48 -9.14 -6.92
C PHE A 139 -1.02 -7.71 -6.94
N ALA A 140 -1.24 -7.15 -5.75
CA ALA A 140 -1.39 -5.71 -5.56
C ALA A 140 -0.43 -5.20 -4.50
N VAL A 141 0.10 -4.00 -4.76
CA VAL A 141 0.95 -3.23 -3.85
C VAL A 141 0.18 -1.98 -3.44
N ALA A 142 -0.08 -1.85 -2.14
CA ALA A 142 -0.76 -0.72 -1.54
C ALA A 142 0.02 -0.18 -0.33
N PHE A 143 -0.38 0.99 0.17
CA PHE A 143 0.31 1.71 1.23
C PHE A 143 -0.70 2.15 2.29
N ASP A 144 -0.33 2.12 3.57
CA ASP A 144 -1.25 2.47 4.67
C ASP A 144 -1.06 3.88 5.27
N ALA A 145 -0.16 4.70 4.69
CA ALA A 145 0.00 6.09 5.12
C ALA A 145 -1.26 6.93 4.84
N VAL A 146 -1.77 7.63 5.87
CA VAL A 146 -2.94 8.52 5.77
C VAL A 146 -2.79 9.54 4.63
N ARG A 147 -1.60 10.12 4.49
CA ARG A 147 -1.26 11.08 3.45
C ARG A 147 -0.08 10.50 2.69
N LEU A 148 -0.38 9.67 1.70
CA LEU A 148 0.68 9.05 0.92
C LEU A 148 1.53 10.14 0.25
N GLN A 149 2.84 10.00 0.28
CA GLN A 149 3.78 10.84 -0.44
C GLN A 149 4.32 10.00 -1.59
N PRO A 150 3.77 10.14 -2.81
CA PRO A 150 4.11 9.23 -3.90
C PRO A 150 5.61 9.25 -4.28
N ASN A 151 6.32 10.36 -4.02
CA ASN A 151 7.78 10.42 -4.19
C ASN A 151 8.52 9.35 -3.38
N LEU A 152 8.08 9.07 -2.15
CA LEU A 152 8.71 8.09 -1.27
C LEU A 152 8.37 6.64 -1.69
N THR A 153 7.23 6.43 -2.35
CA THR A 153 6.82 5.10 -2.85
C THR A 153 7.40 4.79 -4.22
N SER A 154 7.62 5.81 -5.05
CA SER A 154 8.12 5.64 -6.43
C SER A 154 9.43 4.88 -6.49
N MET A 155 10.39 5.22 -5.61
CA MET A 155 11.70 4.55 -5.58
C MET A 155 11.60 3.06 -5.26
N PHE A 156 10.71 2.70 -4.34
CA PHE A 156 10.44 1.30 -4.02
C PHE A 156 9.84 0.57 -5.23
N LEU A 157 8.85 1.16 -5.90
CA LEU A 157 8.18 0.56 -7.05
C LEU A 157 9.08 0.47 -8.28
N VAL A 158 9.98 1.43 -8.49
CA VAL A 158 11.03 1.36 -9.51
C VAL A 158 11.95 0.17 -9.24
N SER A 159 12.46 0.04 -8.01
CA SER A 159 13.29 -1.11 -7.63
C SER A 159 12.53 -2.43 -7.78
N LEU A 160 11.27 -2.48 -7.37
CA LEU A 160 10.43 -3.68 -7.43
C LEU A 160 10.22 -4.11 -8.88
N THR A 161 9.81 -3.17 -9.72
CA THR A 161 9.57 -3.41 -11.15
C THR A 161 10.84 -3.87 -11.84
N LYS A 162 11.98 -3.23 -11.57
CA LYS A 162 13.27 -3.64 -12.13
C LYS A 162 13.64 -5.07 -11.70
N SER A 163 13.56 -5.36 -10.40
CA SER A 163 13.94 -6.67 -9.87
C SER A 163 13.06 -7.79 -10.45
N PHE A 164 11.77 -7.51 -10.61
CA PHE A 164 10.80 -8.46 -11.15
C PHE A 164 10.93 -8.63 -12.67
N ILE A 165 10.84 -7.55 -13.44
CA ILE A 165 10.75 -7.61 -14.91
C ILE A 165 12.12 -7.77 -15.57
N ILE A 166 13.14 -7.07 -15.08
CA ILE A 166 14.46 -7.04 -15.71
C ILE A 166 15.38 -8.10 -15.12
N GLU A 167 15.42 -8.21 -13.79
CA GLU A 167 16.34 -9.12 -13.10
C GLU A 167 15.75 -10.54 -12.94
N GLY A 168 14.47 -10.72 -13.26
CA GLY A 168 13.81 -12.03 -13.30
C GLY A 168 13.55 -12.65 -11.93
N PHE A 169 13.57 -11.86 -10.86
CA PHE A 169 13.27 -12.37 -9.53
C PHE A 169 11.80 -12.80 -9.47
N SER A 170 11.47 -13.81 -8.66
CA SER A 170 10.05 -14.01 -8.34
C SER A 170 9.51 -12.76 -7.66
N PHE A 171 8.23 -12.44 -7.83
CA PHE A 171 7.65 -11.22 -7.27
C PHE A 171 7.86 -11.11 -5.74
N ARG A 172 7.84 -12.24 -5.03
CA ARG A 172 8.09 -12.31 -3.58
C ARG A 172 9.54 -11.98 -3.22
N GLU A 173 10.51 -12.45 -4.00
CA GLU A 173 11.93 -12.11 -3.81
C GLU A 173 12.19 -10.65 -4.16
N ALA A 174 11.58 -10.16 -5.25
CA ALA A 174 11.66 -8.78 -5.68
C ALA A 174 11.17 -7.81 -4.57
N ILE A 175 10.06 -8.12 -3.89
CA ILE A 175 9.59 -7.33 -2.73
C ILE A 175 10.64 -7.25 -1.63
N VAL A 176 11.19 -8.40 -1.21
CA VAL A 176 12.18 -8.45 -0.12
C VAL A 176 13.43 -7.67 -0.51
N HIS A 177 13.90 -7.85 -1.75
CA HIS A 177 15.03 -7.12 -2.30
C HIS A 177 14.79 -5.61 -2.29
N SER A 178 13.67 -5.15 -2.86
CA SER A 178 13.36 -3.71 -2.97
C SER A 178 13.10 -3.04 -1.63
N LEU A 179 12.47 -3.73 -0.68
CA LEU A 179 12.32 -3.23 0.68
C LEU A 179 13.69 -3.00 1.34
N SER A 180 14.67 -3.88 1.10
CA SER A 180 16.01 -3.73 1.67
C SER A 180 16.70 -2.42 1.28
N LEU A 181 16.32 -1.86 0.13
CA LEU A 181 16.83 -0.59 -0.39
C LEU A 181 15.97 0.62 0.04
N SER A 182 14.77 0.38 0.60
CA SER A 182 13.72 1.39 0.78
C SER A 182 13.52 1.84 2.23
N GLY A 183 14.61 2.05 2.99
CA GLY A 183 14.51 2.48 4.39
C GLY A 183 13.78 3.82 4.60
N GLN A 184 13.84 4.74 3.64
CA GLN A 184 13.14 6.03 3.71
C GLN A 184 11.61 5.86 3.61
N LEU A 185 11.13 4.97 2.73
CA LEU A 185 9.71 4.61 2.66
C LEU A 185 9.21 4.10 4.00
N GLY A 186 10.03 3.30 4.69
CA GLY A 186 9.72 2.77 6.01
C GLY A 186 9.46 3.83 7.08
N GLY A 187 10.05 5.02 6.97
CA GLY A 187 9.73 6.13 7.86
C GLY A 187 8.36 6.78 7.60
N HIS A 188 7.75 6.51 6.45
CA HIS A 188 6.55 7.20 5.96
C HIS A 188 5.32 6.29 5.88
N SER A 189 5.47 5.08 5.35
CA SER A 189 4.37 4.14 5.11
C SER A 189 4.81 2.71 5.32
N ASN A 190 3.86 1.86 5.72
CA ASN A 190 4.02 0.43 5.54
C ASN A 190 3.60 0.05 4.11
N VAL A 191 4.02 -1.12 3.67
CA VAL A 191 3.68 -1.67 2.35
C VAL A 191 2.80 -2.89 2.54
N LEU A 192 1.63 -2.90 1.92
CA LEU A 192 0.77 -4.07 1.88
C LEU A 192 0.92 -4.75 0.53
N ILE A 193 1.19 -6.05 0.59
CA ILE A 193 1.24 -6.94 -0.57
C ILE A 193 0.07 -7.90 -0.46
N ILE A 194 -0.84 -7.79 -1.42
CA ILE A 194 -1.99 -8.68 -1.57
C ILE A 194 -1.64 -9.66 -2.67
N GLY A 195 -1.44 -10.93 -2.33
CA GLY A 195 -1.09 -11.98 -3.28
C GLY A 195 -2.24 -12.96 -3.48
N LEU A 196 -2.58 -13.22 -4.74
CA LEU A 196 -3.67 -14.11 -5.11
C LEU A 196 -3.11 -15.44 -5.61
N ALA A 197 -3.72 -16.54 -5.18
CA ALA A 197 -3.44 -17.89 -5.66
C ALA A 197 -4.76 -18.56 -6.02
N ARG A 198 -4.85 -19.13 -7.23
CA ARG A 198 -6.02 -19.86 -7.69
C ARG A 198 -5.81 -21.36 -7.52
N ASP A 199 -6.82 -22.02 -7.00
CA ASP A 199 -6.93 -23.48 -6.90
C ASP A 199 -8.32 -23.90 -7.39
N GLY A 200 -8.40 -24.22 -8.69
CA GLY A 200 -9.68 -24.44 -9.37
C GLY A 200 -10.58 -23.20 -9.32
N HIS A 201 -11.76 -23.33 -8.72
CA HIS A 201 -12.74 -22.25 -8.54
C HIS A 201 -12.52 -21.42 -7.27
N ARG A 202 -11.58 -21.81 -6.41
CA ARG A 202 -11.26 -21.11 -5.17
C ARG A 202 -10.07 -20.19 -5.38
N ILE A 203 -10.17 -18.98 -4.83
CA ILE A 203 -9.14 -17.95 -4.86
C ILE A 203 -8.72 -17.69 -3.43
N LYS A 204 -7.46 -18.00 -3.11
CA LYS A 204 -6.84 -17.66 -1.85
C LYS A 204 -6.13 -16.32 -1.97
N VAL A 205 -6.50 -15.37 -1.13
CA VAL A 205 -5.93 -14.03 -1.08
C VAL A 205 -5.17 -13.86 0.23
N ASN A 206 -3.85 -13.71 0.14
CA ASN A 206 -2.99 -13.50 1.31
C ASN A 206 -2.62 -12.02 1.39
N VAL A 207 -2.89 -11.38 2.53
CA VAL A 207 -2.50 -10.00 2.78
C VAL A 207 -1.30 -9.98 3.71
N THR A 208 -0.15 -9.53 3.20
CA THR A 208 1.08 -9.39 3.98
C THR A 208 1.43 -7.91 4.13
N LYS A 209 1.59 -7.46 5.36
CA LYS A 209 2.08 -6.12 5.69
C LYS A 209 3.57 -6.16 5.97
N TYR A 210 4.29 -5.25 5.33
CA TYR A 210 5.68 -4.97 5.61
C TYR A 210 5.78 -3.66 6.36
N SER A 211 6.18 -3.72 7.63
CA SER A 211 6.29 -2.56 8.52
C SER A 211 7.75 -2.28 8.86
N TRP A 212 8.17 -1.02 8.78
CA TRP A 212 9.54 -0.66 9.12
C TRP A 212 9.69 -0.50 10.63
N ALA A 213 10.54 -1.33 11.21
CA ALA A 213 10.96 -1.21 12.59
C ALA A 213 12.24 -0.39 12.69
N GLN A 214 12.27 0.54 13.65
CA GLN A 214 13.47 1.27 14.03
C GLN A 214 13.44 1.49 15.53
N LEU A 215 14.51 1.12 16.23
CA LEU A 215 14.49 1.05 17.69
C LEU A 215 14.16 2.37 18.40
N ASP A 216 14.41 3.52 17.77
CA ASP A 216 14.28 4.86 18.38
C ASP A 216 13.05 5.64 17.92
N THR A 217 12.32 5.16 16.92
CA THR A 217 11.19 5.88 16.30
C THR A 217 9.99 4.99 16.05
N ARG A 218 10.22 3.73 15.66
CA ARG A 218 9.19 2.74 15.33
C ARG A 218 9.54 1.35 15.88
N PRO A 219 9.76 1.16 17.19
CA PRO A 219 10.13 -0.14 17.73
C PRO A 219 9.07 -1.19 17.36
N TRP A 220 9.53 -2.30 16.79
CA TRP A 220 8.65 -3.34 16.25
C TRP A 220 7.58 -2.83 15.26
N GLY A 221 7.86 -1.75 14.53
CA GLY A 221 6.95 -1.18 13.55
C GLY A 221 5.78 -0.38 14.14
N GLN A 222 5.81 -0.11 15.45
CA GLN A 222 4.82 0.70 16.16
C GLN A 222 5.37 2.11 16.39
N ASP A 223 4.61 3.14 16.01
CA ASP A 223 5.05 4.53 16.08
C ASP A 223 5.22 4.99 17.53
N LEU A 224 6.36 5.61 17.83
CA LEU A 224 6.49 6.38 19.07
C LEU A 224 5.76 7.72 18.93
N PRO A 225 5.08 8.20 19.99
CA PRO A 225 4.54 9.54 20.00
C PRO A 225 5.64 10.58 19.74
N LEU A 226 5.41 11.47 18.78
CA LEU A 226 6.33 12.59 18.49
C LEU A 226 6.45 13.54 19.68
N GLN A 227 5.37 13.68 20.44
CA GLN A 227 5.28 14.51 21.63
C GLN A 227 4.92 13.66 22.84
N CYS A 228 5.40 14.06 24.01
CA CYS A 228 4.99 13.43 25.26
C CYS A 228 3.49 13.65 25.52
N PRO A 229 2.67 12.60 25.66
CA PRO A 229 1.23 12.75 25.91
C PRO A 229 0.90 13.52 27.21
N GLN A 230 1.84 13.60 28.15
CA GLN A 230 1.65 14.32 29.40
C GLN A 230 1.94 15.83 29.30
N CYS A 231 2.86 16.27 28.44
CA CYS A 231 3.32 17.67 28.44
C CYS A 231 3.43 18.32 27.04
N GLY A 232 3.14 17.60 25.97
CA GLY A 232 3.17 18.10 24.59
C GLY A 232 4.55 18.43 24.03
N THR A 233 5.62 18.26 24.82
CA THR A 233 6.99 18.61 24.39
C THR A 233 7.54 17.53 23.45
N PRO A 234 8.17 17.90 22.31
CA PRO A 234 8.75 16.95 21.37
C PRO A 234 10.14 16.45 21.83
N LEU A 235 10.30 15.12 21.93
CA LEU A 235 11.53 14.32 22.17
C LEU A 235 12.46 14.78 23.34
N PRO A 236 13.47 13.99 23.79
CA PRO A 236 13.86 12.62 23.43
C PRO A 236 13.35 11.55 24.42
N TRP A 237 13.08 10.35 23.88
CA TRP A 237 12.76 9.15 24.65
C TRP A 237 14.03 8.43 25.09
N ALA A 238 14.12 8.04 26.36
CA ALA A 238 15.07 7.06 26.86
C ALA A 238 14.54 5.67 26.56
N ARG A 239 15.32 4.83 25.89
CA ARG A 239 14.96 3.43 25.65
C ARG A 239 15.71 2.51 26.60
N ALA A 240 15.00 1.53 27.17
CA ALA A 240 15.59 0.36 27.82
C ALA A 240 14.98 -0.91 27.20
N LYS A 241 15.80 -1.95 27.01
CA LYS A 241 15.31 -3.28 26.57
C LYS A 241 14.87 -4.07 27.81
N GLN A 242 13.69 -4.67 27.76
CA GLN A 242 13.16 -5.53 28.81
C GLN A 242 12.57 -6.80 28.16
N GLY A 243 13.36 -7.87 28.11
CA GLY A 243 13.00 -9.08 27.35
C GLY A 243 12.87 -8.78 25.85
N GLU A 244 11.73 -9.17 25.26
CA GLU A 244 11.36 -8.87 23.87
C GLU A 244 10.68 -7.49 23.71
N SER A 245 10.48 -6.76 24.80
CA SER A 245 9.84 -5.45 24.81
C SER A 245 10.86 -4.32 24.96
N TYR A 246 10.45 -3.12 24.56
CA TYR A 246 11.17 -1.88 24.81
C TYR A 246 10.36 -0.98 25.73
N VAL A 247 11.00 -0.47 26.77
CA VAL A 247 10.42 0.54 27.66
C VAL A 247 10.95 1.89 27.22
N PHE A 248 10.03 2.84 27.00
CA PHE A 248 10.35 4.21 26.67
C PHE A 248 9.98 5.12 27.84
N GLU A 249 10.94 5.93 28.28
CA GLU A 249 10.75 6.93 29.34
C GLU A 249 11.07 8.33 28.78
N TYR A 250 10.18 9.29 28.99
CA TYR A 250 10.36 10.64 28.49
C TYR A 250 11.44 11.40 29.28
N ARG A 251 12.46 11.99 28.62
CA ARG A 251 13.60 12.60 29.31
C ARG A 251 13.45 14.06 29.73
N PHE A 252 12.35 14.72 29.36
CA PHE A 252 12.22 16.14 29.68
C PHE A 252 12.03 16.35 31.19
N LEU A 253 12.97 17.05 31.81
CA LEU A 253 13.01 17.23 33.27
C LEU A 253 11.76 17.91 33.83
N SER A 254 11.16 18.81 33.05
CA SER A 254 9.95 19.54 33.42
C SER A 254 8.66 18.78 33.12
N CYS A 255 8.74 17.56 32.56
CA CYS A 255 7.55 16.73 32.38
C CYS A 255 6.94 16.38 33.73
N GLY A 256 5.66 16.72 33.93
CA GLY A 256 4.97 16.53 35.21
C GLY A 256 5.39 17.52 36.30
N TRP A 257 6.18 18.54 35.97
CA TRP A 257 6.57 19.60 36.92
C TRP A 257 5.46 20.65 37.04
N ASP A 258 5.09 21.00 38.27
CA ASP A 258 4.22 22.12 38.58
C ASP A 258 5.07 23.32 39.02
N ALA A 259 5.09 24.37 38.19
CA ALA A 259 5.87 25.56 38.43
C ALA A 259 5.43 26.34 39.69
N LYS A 260 4.12 26.31 40.03
CA LYS A 260 3.58 27.02 41.20
C LYS A 260 3.96 26.30 42.50
N LYS A 261 3.84 24.97 42.50
CA LYS A 261 4.19 24.14 43.66
C LYS A 261 5.69 23.82 43.75
N ARG A 262 6.47 24.17 42.71
CA ARG A 262 7.90 23.86 42.57
C ARG A 262 8.21 22.39 42.87
N THR A 263 7.34 21.51 42.40
CA THR A 263 7.45 20.07 42.64
C THR A 263 6.97 19.28 41.44
N ARG A 264 7.46 18.05 41.32
CA ARG A 264 7.01 17.10 40.30
C ARG A 264 5.73 16.43 40.77
N MET A 265 4.61 16.78 40.14
CA MET A 265 3.29 16.23 40.43
C MET A 265 3.04 14.86 39.79
N ARG A 266 3.78 14.53 38.72
CA ARG A 266 3.66 13.25 38.01
C ARG A 266 5.05 12.74 37.60
N PRO A 267 5.31 11.42 37.66
CA PRO A 267 6.55 10.86 37.14
C PRO A 267 6.70 11.15 35.63
N PRO A 268 7.91 11.00 35.06
CA PRO A 268 8.10 11.02 33.62
C PRO A 268 7.16 10.02 32.94
N PHE A 269 6.60 10.41 31.79
CA PHE A 269 5.71 9.52 31.04
C PHE A 269 6.49 8.29 30.58
N ARG A 270 5.90 7.11 30.78
CA ARG A 270 6.49 5.82 30.44
C ARG A 270 5.47 4.94 29.73
N PHE A 271 5.94 4.18 28.76
CA PHE A 271 5.15 3.14 28.13
C PHE A 271 6.06 2.02 27.60
N THR A 272 5.45 0.87 27.35
CA THR A 272 6.14 -0.33 26.88
C THR A 272 5.59 -0.70 25.52
N ILE A 273 6.49 -0.96 24.57
CA ILE A 273 6.15 -1.55 23.29
C ILE A 273 6.68 -2.98 23.27
N SER A 274 5.75 -3.92 23.23
CA SER A 274 6.06 -5.35 23.12
C SER A 274 6.18 -5.77 21.66
N ARG A 275 7.02 -6.77 21.43
CA ARG A 275 7.12 -7.43 20.12
C ARG A 275 5.78 -8.10 19.79
N PRO A 276 5.13 -7.76 18.66
CA PRO A 276 3.95 -8.49 18.23
C PRO A 276 4.27 -9.96 17.91
N ASN A 277 3.29 -10.83 18.08
CA ASN A 277 3.38 -12.22 17.67
C ASN A 277 3.54 -12.33 16.15
N ASN A 278 4.07 -13.45 15.67
CA ASN A 278 4.11 -13.81 14.24
C ASN A 278 4.86 -12.82 13.31
N ILE A 279 5.69 -11.93 13.85
CA ILE A 279 6.53 -11.06 13.02
C ILE A 279 7.84 -11.75 12.64
N LYS A 280 8.22 -11.61 11.37
CA LYS A 280 9.53 -12.02 10.87
C LYS A 280 10.33 -10.79 10.43
N MET A 281 11.46 -10.54 11.06
CA MET A 281 12.41 -9.54 10.57
C MET A 281 12.99 -10.02 9.23
N LEU A 282 12.95 -9.18 8.20
CA LEU A 282 13.64 -9.45 6.96
C LEU A 282 15.15 -9.27 7.16
N PRO A 283 15.98 -10.14 6.57
CA PRO A 283 17.43 -9.96 6.61
C PRO A 283 17.77 -8.67 5.84
N LEU A 284 18.36 -7.70 6.53
CA LEU A 284 18.80 -6.46 5.90
C LEU A 284 20.31 -6.43 5.71
N GLY A 285 20.72 -5.70 4.67
CA GLY A 285 22.07 -5.17 4.56
C GLY A 285 22.37 -4.25 5.74
N LYS A 286 23.15 -4.75 6.70
CA LYS A 286 24.05 -4.02 7.63
C LYS A 286 23.58 -2.73 8.36
N LYS A 287 22.28 -2.44 8.51
CA LYS A 287 21.83 -1.34 9.41
C LYS A 287 21.47 -1.88 10.78
N THR A 288 22.34 -1.62 11.76
CA THR A 288 22.10 -1.99 13.16
C THR A 288 20.86 -1.28 13.70
N GLY A 289 19.88 -2.04 14.19
CA GLY A 289 18.72 -1.49 14.90
C GLY A 289 17.59 -0.94 14.04
N ALA A 290 17.57 -1.23 12.74
CA ALA A 290 16.41 -0.93 11.90
C ALA A 290 16.16 -2.07 10.90
N GLY A 291 14.90 -2.36 10.62
CA GLY A 291 14.54 -3.16 9.48
C GLY A 291 13.09 -3.43 9.21
N TRP A 292 12.81 -4.02 8.05
CA TRP A 292 11.45 -4.39 7.66
C TRP A 292 11.01 -5.66 8.37
N LEU A 293 9.83 -5.58 8.98
CA LEU A 293 9.09 -6.70 9.53
C LEU A 293 8.10 -7.18 8.47
N LYS A 294 8.01 -8.49 8.30
CA LYS A 294 6.94 -9.16 7.56
C LYS A 294 5.89 -9.64 8.56
N ILE A 295 4.64 -9.25 8.33
CA ILE A 295 3.48 -9.52 9.17
C ILE A 295 2.38 -10.08 8.27
N LEU A 296 1.90 -11.29 8.55
CA LEU A 296 0.69 -11.81 7.89
C LEU A 296 -0.51 -11.12 8.53
N VAL A 297 -1.30 -10.39 7.73
CA VAL A 297 -2.48 -9.66 8.23
C VAL A 297 -3.72 -10.53 8.17
N GLY A 298 -3.83 -11.35 7.12
CA GLY A 298 -4.98 -12.21 6.93
C GLY A 298 -4.87 -13.06 5.69
N THR A 299 -5.69 -14.10 5.67
CA THR A 299 -5.91 -14.98 4.53
C THR A 299 -7.41 -14.99 4.27
N HIS A 300 -7.82 -14.73 3.04
CA HIS A 300 -9.21 -14.71 2.62
C HIS A 300 -9.42 -15.74 1.52
N HIS A 301 -10.59 -16.38 1.50
CA HIS A 301 -10.96 -17.31 0.45
C HIS A 301 -12.17 -16.77 -0.29
N PHE A 302 -12.12 -16.80 -1.61
CA PHE A 302 -13.24 -16.43 -2.46
C PHE A 302 -13.56 -17.61 -3.36
N THR A 303 -14.84 -17.84 -3.60
CA THR A 303 -15.30 -18.79 -4.61
C THR A 303 -15.92 -18.04 -5.78
N PHE A 304 -15.52 -18.46 -6.98
CA PHE A 304 -16.02 -17.86 -8.21
C PHE A 304 -17.29 -18.59 -8.66
N MET A 305 -18.44 -17.92 -8.58
CA MET A 305 -19.71 -18.41 -9.10
C MET A 305 -20.25 -17.39 -10.13
N GLU A 306 -20.51 -17.86 -11.35
CA GLU A 306 -21.21 -17.08 -12.39
C GLU A 306 -20.62 -15.68 -12.66
N GLY A 307 -19.29 -15.55 -12.71
CA GLY A 307 -18.63 -14.26 -12.99
C GLY A 307 -18.44 -13.36 -11.77
N THR A 308 -18.89 -13.78 -10.58
CA THR A 308 -18.78 -13.02 -9.33
C THR A 308 -17.91 -13.76 -8.33
N ALA A 309 -16.95 -13.05 -7.72
CA ALA A 309 -16.16 -13.55 -6.60
C ALA A 309 -16.90 -13.30 -5.28
N VAL A 310 -17.29 -14.35 -4.57
CA VAL A 310 -17.98 -14.27 -3.27
C VAL A 310 -17.00 -14.67 -2.17
N LEU A 311 -16.88 -13.84 -1.13
CA LEU A 311 -16.05 -14.14 0.04
C LEU A 311 -16.66 -15.31 0.81
N GLU A 312 -15.86 -16.34 1.09
CA GLU A 312 -16.24 -17.41 2.01
C GLU A 312 -16.10 -16.87 3.44
N GLU A 313 -17.14 -17.01 4.26
CA GLU A 313 -17.13 -16.62 5.68
C GLU A 313 -16.27 -17.62 6.50
N ASP A 314 -14.96 -17.64 6.27
CA ASP A 314 -14.02 -18.36 7.12
C ASP A 314 -12.94 -17.37 7.57
N VAL A 315 -13.21 -16.69 8.69
CA VAL A 315 -12.21 -15.85 9.35
C VAL A 315 -11.46 -16.71 10.38
N GLU A 316 -10.41 -17.39 9.96
CA GLU A 316 -9.32 -17.73 10.87
C GLU A 316 -8.58 -16.43 11.22
N MET A 317 -9.04 -15.73 12.25
CA MET A 317 -8.23 -14.71 12.91
C MET A 317 -7.22 -15.43 13.80
N ASP A 318 -6.01 -15.62 13.29
CA ASP A 318 -4.87 -15.87 14.18
C ASP A 318 -4.63 -14.60 15.01
N GLY A 319 -4.93 -14.69 16.31
CA GLY A 319 -4.73 -13.63 17.30
C GLY A 319 -3.27 -13.30 17.62
#